data_AF-A0A427XEH8-F1
#
_entry.id   AF-A0A427XEH8-F1
#
_cell.length_a   1.000
_cell.length_b   1.000
_cell.length_c   1.000
_cell.angle_alpha   90.00
_cell.angle_beta   90.00
_cell.angle_gamma   90.00
#
_symmetry.space_group_name_H-M   'P 1'
#
loop_
_entity.id
_entity.type
_entity.pdbx_description
1 polymer ?
#
loop_
_entity_poly.entity_id
_entity_poly.type
_entity_poly.pdbx_seq_one_letter_code
_entity_poly.pdbx_strand_id
1 'polypeptide(L)'
;MTLFRIQPRLPATLRSHADQMAKGRTSFDLKLRRDGLVHPMPVGASYTTPNGMSLRPIGPNMDRILRNYPGSPMVYGLQEGSRLPEDLCVVHERGDHYSLQTTRPVTLAQLNTTMTAFLESLPYQTAAQFLEWREDEDDQDN
;
A
#
# COMPACT_ATOMS: atom_id res chain seq x y z
N MET A 1 -4.42 6.07 14.47
CA MET A 1 -3.42 6.32 13.42
C MET A 1 -4.01 6.09 12.04
N THR A 2 -3.88 7.07 11.14
CA THR A 2 -4.28 6.92 9.73
C THR A 2 -3.11 6.39 8.91
N LEU A 3 -3.38 5.43 8.03
CA LEU A 3 -2.44 4.92 7.05
C LEU A 3 -2.79 5.43 5.67
N PHE A 4 -1.79 5.67 4.83
CA PHE A 4 -1.95 6.25 3.52
C PHE A 4 -1.38 5.35 2.45
N ARG A 5 -2.12 5.23 1.35
CA ARG A 5 -1.69 4.56 0.12
C ARG A 5 -1.39 5.61 -0.95
N ILE A 6 -0.15 5.65 -1.41
CA ILE A 6 0.21 6.35 -2.66
C ILE A 6 -0.11 5.43 -3.83
N GLN A 7 -1.06 5.82 -4.67
CA GLN A 7 -1.50 5.05 -5.82
C GLN A 7 -1.42 5.90 -7.09
N PRO A 8 -0.56 5.55 -8.07
CA PRO A 8 -0.40 6.35 -9.28
C PRO A 8 -1.65 6.41 -10.14
N ARG A 9 -2.41 5.30 -10.23
CA ARG A 9 -3.69 5.22 -10.92
C ARG A 9 -4.46 3.98 -10.50
N LEU A 10 -5.77 3.98 -10.66
CA LEU A 10 -6.58 2.78 -10.65
C LEU A 10 -6.62 2.12 -12.05
N PRO A 11 -6.90 0.81 -12.15
CA PRO A 11 -6.99 -0.15 -11.05
C PRO A 11 -5.65 -0.38 -10.35
N ALA A 12 -5.69 -0.81 -9.10
CA ALA A 12 -4.50 -1.23 -8.37
C ALA A 12 -3.84 -2.41 -9.08
N THR A 13 -2.52 -2.34 -9.28
CA THR A 13 -1.76 -3.39 -9.97
C THR A 13 -0.51 -3.71 -9.16
N LEU A 14 -0.63 -4.67 -8.24
CA LEU A 14 0.51 -5.20 -7.50
C LEU A 14 1.44 -5.97 -8.42
N ARG A 15 2.75 -5.81 -8.20
CA ARG A 15 3.82 -6.36 -9.00
C ARG A 15 4.37 -7.62 -8.35
N SER A 16 4.30 -8.74 -9.06
CA SER A 16 4.94 -9.98 -8.61
C SER A 16 6.46 -9.89 -8.74
N HIS A 17 7.19 -10.45 -7.78
CA HIS A 17 8.65 -10.53 -7.83
C HIS A 17 9.15 -11.18 -9.14
N ALA A 18 8.57 -12.32 -9.53
CA ALA A 18 8.99 -13.06 -10.71
C ALA A 18 8.92 -12.19 -11.98
N ASP A 19 7.81 -11.48 -12.19
CA ASP A 19 7.63 -10.62 -13.36
C ASP A 19 8.57 -9.41 -13.34
N GLN A 20 8.87 -8.85 -12.15
CA GLN A 20 9.79 -7.73 -12.04
C GLN A 20 11.23 -8.16 -12.30
N MET A 21 11.65 -9.33 -11.78
CA MET A 21 12.99 -9.86 -12.04
C MET A 21 13.18 -10.20 -13.52
N ALA A 22 12.17 -10.79 -14.17
CA ALA A 22 12.19 -11.06 -15.61
C ALA A 22 12.33 -9.78 -16.46
N LYS A 23 11.91 -8.63 -15.92
CA LYS A 23 12.03 -7.29 -16.54
C LYS A 23 13.30 -6.54 -16.12
N GLY A 24 14.22 -7.17 -15.38
CA GLY A 24 15.44 -6.54 -14.88
C GLY A 24 15.19 -5.46 -13.81
N ARG A 25 14.05 -5.49 -13.13
CA ARG A 25 13.67 -4.52 -12.09
C ARG A 25 13.93 -5.11 -10.70
N THR A 26 14.15 -4.24 -9.71
CA THR A 26 14.42 -4.65 -8.33
C THR A 26 13.23 -4.47 -7.38
N SER A 27 12.28 -3.58 -7.71
CA SER A 27 11.11 -3.29 -6.87
C SER A 27 9.92 -4.17 -7.24
N PHE A 28 9.29 -4.76 -6.22
CA PHE A 28 8.10 -5.60 -6.34
C PHE A 28 7.25 -5.46 -5.07
N ASP A 29 6.00 -5.89 -5.11
CA ASP A 29 5.04 -5.72 -4.01
C ASP A 29 4.78 -7.04 -3.26
N LEU A 30 4.94 -8.19 -3.93
CA LEU A 30 4.76 -9.52 -3.33
C LEU A 30 5.49 -10.65 -4.07
N LYS A 31 5.52 -11.83 -3.44
CA LYS A 31 5.98 -13.09 -4.05
C LYS A 31 4.83 -14.08 -4.13
N LEU A 32 4.57 -14.61 -5.33
CA LEU A 32 3.68 -15.76 -5.50
C LEU A 32 4.34 -17.00 -4.89
N ARG A 33 3.53 -17.85 -4.26
CA ARG A 33 3.99 -19.14 -3.73
C ARG A 33 4.04 -20.19 -4.85
N ARG A 34 4.45 -21.42 -4.49
CA ARG A 34 4.65 -22.53 -5.45
C ARG A 34 3.38 -22.90 -6.23
N ASP A 35 2.22 -22.62 -5.66
CA ASP A 35 0.90 -22.82 -6.26
C ASP A 35 0.46 -21.65 -7.16
N GLY A 36 1.29 -20.62 -7.33
CA GLY A 36 0.97 -19.43 -8.12
C GLY A 36 0.04 -18.45 -7.41
N LEU A 37 -0.25 -18.64 -6.12
CA LEU A 37 -1.15 -17.79 -5.35
C LEU A 37 -0.40 -16.78 -4.48
N VAL A 38 -1.09 -15.69 -4.14
CA VAL A 38 -0.73 -14.81 -3.04
C VAL A 38 -1.28 -15.43 -1.76
N HIS A 39 -0.41 -15.61 -0.77
CA HIS A 39 -0.78 -16.13 0.53
C HIS A 39 -0.70 -15.04 1.60
N PRO A 40 -1.57 -15.07 2.63
CA PRO A 40 -1.38 -14.23 3.81
C PRO A 40 0.00 -14.48 4.43
N MET A 41 0.60 -13.45 5.03
CA MET A 41 1.74 -13.70 5.90
C MET A 41 1.29 -14.43 7.15
N PRO A 42 1.98 -15.53 7.56
CA PRO A 42 1.70 -16.17 8.83
C PRO A 42 1.93 -15.19 9.99
N VAL A 43 1.05 -15.25 10.98
CA VAL A 43 1.20 -14.46 12.22
C VAL A 43 2.55 -14.78 12.87
N GLY A 44 3.34 -13.75 13.18
CA GLY A 44 4.65 -13.89 13.81
C GLY A 44 5.81 -14.25 12.87
N ALA A 45 5.58 -14.39 11.56
CA ALA A 45 6.66 -14.59 10.61
C ALA A 45 7.52 -13.33 10.46
N SER A 46 8.85 -13.51 10.34
CA SER A 46 9.75 -12.40 10.02
C SER A 46 9.54 -11.93 8.58
N TYR A 47 9.35 -10.62 8.41
CA TYR A 47 9.24 -9.98 7.10
C TYR A 47 10.59 -9.96 6.39
N THR A 48 10.81 -10.98 5.56
CA THR A 48 11.99 -11.02 4.66
C THR A 48 11.69 -10.37 3.32
N THR A 49 10.42 -10.22 2.95
CA THR A 49 9.98 -9.64 1.68
C THR A 49 8.62 -8.94 1.81
N PRO A 50 8.33 -7.96 0.96
CA PRO A 50 6.99 -7.40 0.79
C PRO A 50 5.95 -8.50 0.51
N ASN A 51 4.72 -8.32 1.01
CA ASN A 51 3.61 -9.26 0.77
C ASN A 51 2.26 -8.57 0.52
N GLY A 52 2.25 -7.38 -0.09
CA GLY A 52 0.99 -6.67 -0.30
C GLY A 52 1.13 -5.22 -0.74
N MET A 53 0.02 -4.51 -0.64
CA MET A 53 -0.06 -3.10 -0.98
C MET A 53 0.57 -2.26 0.14
N SER A 54 1.62 -1.52 -0.21
CA SER A 54 2.31 -0.61 0.70
C SER A 54 1.38 0.49 1.23
N LEU A 55 1.37 0.63 2.56
CA LEU A 55 0.72 1.66 3.34
C LEU A 55 1.75 2.31 4.28
N ARG A 56 1.58 3.60 4.57
CA ARG A 56 2.46 4.35 5.50
C ARG A 56 1.66 5.33 6.35
N PRO A 57 1.98 5.53 7.62
CA PRO A 57 1.49 6.70 8.34
C PRO A 57 2.10 7.97 7.76
N ILE A 58 1.60 9.11 8.18
CA ILE A 58 2.25 10.40 7.95
C ILE A 58 3.65 10.38 8.55
N GLY A 59 4.60 10.98 7.84
CA GLY A 59 5.95 11.19 8.32
C GLY A 59 6.94 11.48 7.20
N PRO A 60 8.23 11.72 7.55
CA PRO A 60 9.23 12.20 6.60
C PRO A 60 9.44 11.29 5.38
N ASN A 61 9.24 9.98 5.54
CA ASN A 61 9.33 9.04 4.44
C ASN A 61 8.18 9.18 3.45
N MET A 62 6.95 9.42 3.92
CA MET A 62 5.78 9.65 3.08
C MET A 62 6.01 10.90 2.22
N ASP A 63 6.43 11.99 2.85
CA ASP A 63 6.70 13.28 2.17
C ASP A 63 7.81 13.12 1.14
N ARG A 64 8.91 12.47 1.53
CA ARG A 64 10.01 12.17 0.61
C ARG A 64 9.54 11.34 -0.58
N ILE A 65 8.67 10.35 -0.38
CA ILE A 65 8.16 9.54 -1.49
C ILE A 65 7.27 10.40 -2.39
N LEU A 66 6.34 11.18 -1.84
CA LEU A 66 5.42 12.02 -2.61
C LEU A 66 6.17 13.09 -3.43
N ARG A 67 7.10 13.82 -2.81
CA ARG A 67 7.88 14.88 -3.49
C ARG A 67 8.77 14.34 -4.61
N ASN A 68 9.19 13.08 -4.53
CA ASN A 68 9.99 12.41 -5.56
C ASN A 68 9.17 11.46 -6.44
N TYR A 69 7.85 11.39 -6.27
CA TYR A 69 7.03 10.44 -7.00
C TYR A 69 6.88 10.90 -8.45
N PRO A 70 7.15 10.05 -9.45
CA PRO A 70 6.94 10.43 -10.84
C PRO A 70 5.44 10.56 -11.15
N GLY A 71 5.05 11.73 -11.66
CA GLY A 71 3.66 12.03 -12.03
C GLY A 71 2.82 12.54 -10.86
N SER A 72 1.51 12.45 -11.00
CA SER A 72 0.54 12.98 -10.03
C SER A 72 -0.24 11.84 -9.37
N PRO A 73 0.33 11.13 -8.38
CA PRO A 73 -0.37 10.04 -7.74
C PRO A 73 -1.52 10.56 -6.87
N MET A 74 -2.47 9.67 -6.62
CA MET A 74 -3.51 9.85 -5.63
C MET A 74 -3.07 9.28 -4.29
N VAL A 75 -3.47 9.93 -3.20
CA VAL A 75 -3.22 9.50 -1.83
C VAL A 75 -4.55 9.11 -1.21
N TYR A 76 -4.69 7.83 -0.86
CA TYR A 76 -5.89 7.29 -0.22
C TYR A 76 -5.66 7.14 1.28
N GLY A 77 -6.58 7.63 2.08
CA GLY A 77 -6.52 7.57 3.54
C GLY A 77 -7.33 6.41 4.12
N LEU A 78 -6.68 5.62 4.99
CA LEU A 78 -7.28 4.55 5.75
C LEU A 78 -7.21 4.90 7.24
N GLN A 79 -8.34 5.31 7.82
CA GLN A 79 -8.39 5.69 9.23
C GLN A 79 -8.38 4.44 10.13
N GLU A 80 -7.78 4.56 11.31
CA GLU A 80 -7.91 3.53 12.33
C GLU A 80 -9.39 3.27 12.65
N GLY A 81 -9.75 1.98 12.78
CA GLY A 81 -11.13 1.56 12.99
C GLY A 81 -11.99 1.48 11.72
N SER A 82 -11.47 1.88 10.55
CA SER A 82 -12.15 1.61 9.28
C SER A 82 -12.37 0.11 9.07
N ARG A 83 -13.56 -0.26 8.60
CA ARG A 83 -13.87 -1.65 8.26
C ARG A 83 -13.08 -2.07 7.02
N LEU A 84 -12.26 -3.09 7.18
CA LEU A 84 -11.62 -3.77 6.05
C LEU A 84 -12.59 -4.81 5.46
N PRO A 85 -12.51 -5.07 4.15
CA PRO A 85 -13.09 -6.27 3.55
C PRO A 85 -12.61 -7.53 4.30
N GLU A 86 -13.48 -8.53 4.46
CA GLU A 86 -13.16 -9.76 5.20
C GLU A 86 -11.96 -10.54 4.63
N ASP A 87 -11.70 -10.36 3.34
CA ASP A 87 -10.60 -10.98 2.62
C ASP A 87 -9.28 -10.18 2.68
N LEU A 88 -9.25 -9.05 3.40
CA LEU A 88 -8.08 -8.19 3.57
C LEU A 88 -7.70 -7.98 5.04
N CYS A 89 -6.40 -7.85 5.29
CA CYS A 89 -5.86 -7.45 6.59
C CYS A 89 -4.71 -6.47 6.41
N VAL A 90 -4.49 -5.63 7.42
CA VAL A 90 -3.31 -4.76 7.49
C VAL A 90 -2.31 -5.40 8.43
N VAL A 91 -1.06 -5.51 7.99
CA VAL A 91 0.02 -5.98 8.84
C VAL A 91 1.17 -4.98 8.86
N HIS A 92 1.74 -4.79 10.05
CA HIS A 92 2.93 -3.98 10.25
C HIS A 92 4.17 -4.78 9.85
N GLU A 93 4.94 -4.30 8.87
CA GLU A 93 6.13 -5.02 8.40
C GLU A 93 7.38 -4.59 9.16
N ARG A 94 7.76 -3.31 9.02
CA ARG A 94 8.95 -2.73 9.66
C ARG A 94 8.90 -1.20 9.63
N GLY A 95 9.31 -0.57 10.73
CA GLY A 95 9.41 0.89 10.80
C GLY A 95 8.05 1.54 10.56
N ASP A 96 7.96 2.39 9.54
CA ASP A 96 6.72 3.05 9.10
C ASP A 96 5.99 2.29 7.97
N HIS A 97 6.46 1.10 7.60
CA HIS A 97 5.88 0.33 6.49
C HIS A 97 4.82 -0.65 6.97
N TYR A 98 3.61 -0.45 6.47
CA TYR A 98 2.46 -1.34 6.62
C TYR A 98 2.11 -1.95 5.27
N SER A 99 1.41 -3.07 5.32
CA SER A 99 1.08 -3.86 4.14
C SER A 99 -0.36 -4.32 4.25
N LEU A 100 -1.19 -3.89 3.31
CA LEU A 100 -2.52 -4.45 3.11
C LEU A 100 -2.37 -5.73 2.31
N GLN A 101 -2.81 -6.85 2.88
CA GLN A 101 -2.62 -8.20 2.37
C GLN A 101 -3.96 -8.93 2.33
N THR A 102 -3.97 -10.09 1.68
CA THR A 102 -5.12 -10.99 1.77
C THR A 102 -5.12 -11.78 3.09
N THR A 103 -6.30 -12.23 3.54
CA THR A 103 -6.46 -13.15 4.68
C THR A 103 -6.47 -14.63 4.29
N ARG A 104 -6.53 -14.95 2.99
CA ARG A 104 -6.60 -16.32 2.46
C ARG A 104 -5.84 -16.44 1.13
N PRO A 105 -5.45 -17.65 0.69
CA PRO A 105 -4.84 -17.81 -0.62
C PRO A 105 -5.75 -17.31 -1.75
N VAL A 106 -5.24 -16.40 -2.59
CA VAL A 106 -5.96 -15.84 -3.74
C VAL A 106 -5.03 -15.65 -4.94
N THR A 107 -5.59 -15.55 -6.14
CA THR A 107 -4.81 -15.14 -7.31
C THR A 107 -4.43 -13.66 -7.21
N LEU A 108 -3.33 -13.28 -7.88
CA LEU A 108 -2.92 -11.86 -7.96
C LEU A 108 -4.01 -10.97 -8.57
N ALA A 109 -4.74 -11.49 -9.56
CA ALA A 109 -5.85 -10.79 -10.19
C ALA A 109 -6.99 -10.52 -9.20
N GLN A 110 -7.41 -11.52 -8.43
CA GLN A 110 -8.43 -11.36 -7.40
C GLN A 110 -7.99 -10.33 -6.34
N LEU A 111 -6.74 -10.40 -5.88
CA LEU A 111 -6.22 -9.44 -4.91
C LEU A 111 -6.25 -8.01 -5.44
N ASN A 112 -5.81 -7.80 -6.68
CA ASN A 112 -5.85 -6.49 -7.35
C ASN A 112 -7.30 -5.97 -7.47
N THR A 113 -8.26 -6.84 -7.82
CA THR A 113 -9.67 -6.47 -7.89
C THR A 113 -10.22 -6.06 -6.52
N THR A 114 -10.02 -6.88 -5.48
CA THR A 114 -10.47 -6.54 -4.11
C THR A 114 -9.85 -5.23 -3.64
N MET A 115 -8.54 -5.05 -3.83
CA MET A 115 -7.85 -3.83 -3.42
C MET A 115 -8.30 -2.60 -4.20
N THR A 116 -8.60 -2.75 -5.50
CA THR A 116 -9.13 -1.65 -6.30
C THR A 116 -10.48 -1.20 -5.76
N ALA A 117 -11.41 -2.14 -5.55
CA ALA A 117 -12.73 -1.85 -5.00
C ALA A 117 -12.62 -1.22 -3.60
N PHE A 118 -11.68 -1.68 -2.78
CA PHE A 118 -11.43 -1.09 -1.48
C PHE A 118 -10.91 0.36 -1.60
N LEU A 119 -9.91 0.63 -2.45
CA LEU A 119 -9.42 1.99 -2.65
C LEU A 119 -10.50 2.93 -3.19
N GLU A 120 -11.37 2.46 -4.08
CA GLU A 120 -12.52 3.25 -4.59
C GLU A 120 -13.50 3.65 -3.49
N SER A 121 -13.54 2.92 -2.37
CA SER A 121 -14.37 3.24 -1.21
C SER A 121 -13.73 4.21 -0.21
N LEU A 122 -12.43 4.48 -0.33
CA LEU A 122 -11.69 5.31 0.63
C LEU A 122 -11.67 6.79 0.23
N PRO A 123 -11.59 7.71 1.21
CA PRO A 123 -11.30 9.11 0.93
C PRO A 123 -9.92 9.23 0.27
N TYR A 124 -9.82 10.12 -0.71
CA TYR A 124 -8.58 10.35 -1.43
C TYR A 124 -8.39 11.82 -1.76
N GLN A 125 -7.14 12.20 -1.98
CA GLN A 125 -6.75 13.51 -2.47
C GLN A 125 -5.53 13.38 -3.40
N THR A 126 -5.24 14.43 -4.14
CA THR A 126 -4.01 14.49 -4.95
C THR A 126 -2.79 14.63 -4.06
N ALA A 127 -1.60 14.25 -4.57
CA ALA A 127 -0.35 14.47 -3.86
C ALA A 127 -0.11 15.94 -3.47
N ALA A 128 -0.49 16.89 -4.34
CA ALA A 128 -0.36 18.33 -4.07
C ALA A 128 -1.24 18.75 -2.88
N GLN A 129 -2.53 18.40 -2.92
CA GLN A 129 -3.46 18.66 -1.82
C GLN A 129 -3.01 17.99 -0.50
N PHE A 130 -2.38 16.82 -0.58
CA PHE A 130 -1.82 16.17 0.60
C PHE A 130 -0.65 16.93 1.21
N LEU A 131 0.26 17.42 0.37
CA LEU A 131 1.42 18.19 0.84
C LEU A 131 1.02 19.57 1.39
N GLU A 132 0.08 20.25 0.74
CA GLU A 132 -0.47 21.53 1.23
C GLU A 132 -1.13 21.36 2.60
N TRP A 133 -2.02 20.36 2.74
CA TRP A 133 -2.66 20.05 4.02
C TRP A 133 -1.63 19.74 5.13
N ARG A 134 -0.53 19.08 4.80
CA ARG A 134 0.55 18.77 5.74
C ARG A 134 1.33 20.00 6.18
N GLU A 135 1.63 20.89 5.24
CA GLU A 135 2.34 22.16 5.52
C GLU A 135 1.47 23.06 6.43
N ASP A 136 0.16 23.14 6.17
CA ASP A 136 -0.78 23.89 7.02
C ASP A 136 -0.91 23.33 8.44
N GLU A 137 -0.82 22.00 8.63
CA GLU A 137 -0.81 21.38 9.96
C GLU A 137 0.47 21.70 10.72
N ASP A 138 1.63 21.61 10.06
CA ASP A 138 2.93 21.86 10.68
C ASP A 138 3.09 23.36 11.08
N ASP A 139 2.47 24.29 10.32
CA ASP A 139 2.47 25.73 10.63
C ASP A 139 1.55 26.13 11.80
N GLN A 140 0.56 25.29 12.15
CA GLN A 140 -0.37 25.55 13.26
C GLN A 140 0.18 25.11 14.64
N ASP A 141 1.22 24.28 14.66
CA ASP A 141 1.86 23.76 15.88
C ASP A 141 3.11 24.58 16.32
N ASN A 142 3.33 25.77 15.72
CA ASN A 142 4.45 26.68 16.02
C ASN A 142 3.97 28.07 16.50
#